data_AF-A0A8W8IKS1-F1
#
_entry.id   AF-A0A8W8IKS1-F1
#
_cell.length_a   1.000
_cell.length_b   1.000
_cell.length_c   1.000
_cell.angle_alpha   90.00
_cell.angle_beta   90.00
_cell.angle_gamma   90.00
#
_symmetry.space_group_name_H-M   'P 1'
#
loop_
_entity.id
_entity.type
_entity.pdbx_description
1 polymer ?
#
loop_
_entity_poly.entity_id
_entity_poly.type
_entity_poly.pdbx_seq_one_letter_code
_entity_poly.pdbx_strand_id
1 'polypeptide(L)'
;MSNEYPPFRLGKPRYDQSTFDGRLRHFFDVIDPRTLFTSEEKLKSCVKLLDDFSKGHLPPTVTNKDLWEAQKIKQAIIHPDTGEKIFMPFRMSGFVPFGSPIVVGLLLPNQTIASTIFWQWINQSHNACVNYANRNATSPTPMSRFLLGYTGAVSTAVSIAVGLNLLIQKANKFSPATKVLIQKFVPFPAVACASTCNLLLMRNSELSTGIEVEDHNGNVIGKSKVAAKKALMETAITRMFLPAPILVIPPIIMSLLEKTAFFKRYPRVHLPVHASVVTICFGLALPVAIAIFPQYSKVDTASLEPEIQKLTKDTTLIYNKGL
;
A
#
# COMPACT_ATOMS: atom_id res chain seq x y z
N MET A 1 -1.88 19.92 29.49
CA MET A 1 -0.95 18.96 28.86
C MET A 1 -1.81 17.90 28.17
N SER A 2 -1.96 17.97 26.85
CA SER A 2 -2.78 17.01 26.11
C SER A 2 -2.18 15.62 26.28
N ASN A 3 -2.93 14.67 26.86
CA ASN A 3 -2.48 13.29 26.98
C ASN A 3 -2.12 12.75 25.59
N GLU A 4 -0.83 12.52 25.36
CA GLU A 4 -0.25 12.06 24.10
C GLU A 4 -0.77 10.66 23.70
N TYR A 5 -1.40 9.95 24.65
CA TYR A 5 -1.99 8.62 24.47
C TYR A 5 -3.44 8.59 24.98
N PRO A 6 -4.44 8.32 24.13
CA PRO A 6 -5.84 8.18 24.54
C PRO A 6 -6.04 6.89 25.36
N PRO A 7 -7.17 6.75 26.08
CA PRO A 7 -7.55 5.49 26.72
C PRO A 7 -7.48 4.31 25.75
N PHE A 8 -6.81 3.24 26.16
CA PHE A 8 -6.54 2.09 25.32
C PHE A 8 -7.83 1.35 24.95
N ARG A 9 -7.92 0.94 23.68
CA ARG A 9 -9.03 0.14 23.15
C ARG A 9 -8.45 -0.99 22.32
N LEU A 10 -8.59 -2.21 22.81
CA LEU A 10 -8.06 -3.40 22.17
C LEU A 10 -8.67 -3.58 20.76
N GLY A 11 -7.80 -3.77 19.77
CA GLY A 11 -8.17 -3.99 18.37
C GLY A 11 -8.65 -2.74 17.63
N LYS A 12 -8.71 -1.57 18.27
CA LYS A 12 -9.10 -0.30 17.62
C LYS A 12 -7.86 0.53 17.27
N PRO A 13 -7.92 1.36 16.21
CA PRO A 13 -6.85 2.31 15.91
C PRO A 13 -6.63 3.31 17.06
N ARG A 14 -5.37 3.67 17.31
CA ARG A 14 -5.00 4.71 18.29
C ARG A 14 -5.49 6.10 17.88
N TYR A 15 -5.45 6.37 16.58
CA TYR A 15 -5.75 7.67 15.99
C TYR A 15 -7.10 7.64 15.28
N ASP A 16 -7.79 8.79 15.26
CA ASP A 16 -9.08 8.92 14.58
C ASP A 16 -8.93 8.76 13.06
N GLN A 17 -9.51 7.68 12.53
CA GLN A 17 -9.46 7.37 11.10
C GLN A 17 -10.38 8.25 10.24
N SER A 18 -11.26 9.06 10.85
CA SER A 18 -12.12 10.01 10.12
C SER A 18 -11.31 11.19 9.57
N THR A 19 -10.24 11.59 10.26
CA THR A 19 -9.38 12.71 9.88
C THR A 19 -8.17 12.27 9.05
N PHE A 20 -7.68 13.16 8.19
CA PHE A 20 -6.45 12.92 7.43
C PHE A 20 -5.24 12.72 8.35
N ASP A 21 -5.04 13.61 9.33
CA ASP A 21 -3.91 13.53 10.27
C ASP A 21 -3.91 12.21 11.07
N GLY A 22 -5.09 11.77 11.53
CA GLY A 22 -5.19 10.51 12.26
C GLY A 22 -4.91 9.27 11.39
N ARG A 23 -5.35 9.26 10.12
CA ARG A 23 -4.94 8.21 9.16
C ARG A 23 -3.44 8.25 8.89
N LEU A 24 -2.88 9.43 8.67
CA LEU A 24 -1.45 9.61 8.39
C LEU A 24 -0.59 9.05 9.53
N ARG A 25 -0.87 9.44 10.78
CA ARG A 25 -0.15 8.95 11.96
C ARG A 25 -0.33 7.44 12.16
N HIS A 26 -1.53 6.93 11.89
CA HIS A 26 -1.78 5.48 11.95
C HIS A 26 -0.90 4.72 10.94
N PHE A 27 -0.82 5.18 9.68
CA PHE A 27 0.01 4.50 8.70
C PHE A 27 1.51 4.62 9.01
N PHE A 28 1.97 5.72 9.59
CA PHE A 28 3.34 5.81 10.10
C PHE A 28 3.65 4.77 11.19
N ASP A 29 2.68 4.45 12.06
CA ASP A 29 2.84 3.35 13.02
C ASP A 29 2.88 1.98 12.33
N VAL A 30 2.02 1.77 11.34
CA VAL A 30 1.90 0.50 10.60
C VAL A 30 3.19 0.18 9.83
N ILE A 31 3.81 1.19 9.22
CA ILE A 31 5.05 1.01 8.45
C ILE A 31 6.33 1.21 9.27
N ASP A 32 6.25 1.28 10.60
CA ASP A 32 7.39 1.61 11.46
C ASP A 32 8.46 0.50 11.41
N PRO A 33 9.65 0.76 10.82
CA PRO A 33 10.67 -0.25 10.61
C PRO A 33 11.32 -0.70 11.93
N ARG A 34 11.17 0.05 13.04
CA ARG A 34 11.70 -0.35 14.36
C ARG A 34 11.09 -1.68 14.82
N THR A 35 9.86 -1.96 14.42
CA THR A 35 9.18 -3.23 14.73
C THR A 35 9.86 -4.45 14.10
N LEU A 36 10.66 -4.27 13.05
CA LEU A 36 11.42 -5.35 12.42
C LEU A 36 12.51 -5.91 13.33
N PHE A 37 13.04 -5.08 14.24
CA PHE A 37 14.11 -5.44 15.18
C PHE A 37 13.57 -5.88 16.55
N THR A 38 12.27 -6.15 16.66
CA THR A 38 11.68 -6.60 17.92
C THR A 38 12.09 -8.05 18.20
N SER A 39 12.62 -8.31 19.40
CA SER A 39 12.99 -9.66 19.83
C SER A 39 11.77 -10.52 20.16
N GLU A 40 11.98 -11.83 20.17
CA GLU A 40 10.96 -12.82 20.47
C GLU A 40 10.43 -12.69 21.90
N GLU A 41 11.29 -12.37 22.85
CA GLU A 41 10.93 -12.12 24.25
C GLU A 41 10.05 -10.87 24.36
N LYS A 42 10.41 -9.80 23.64
CA LYS A 42 9.61 -8.57 23.61
C LYS A 42 8.24 -8.82 22.96
N LEU A 43 8.17 -9.56 21.86
CA LEU A 43 6.91 -9.93 21.24
C LEU A 43 6.02 -10.74 22.21
N LYS A 44 6.56 -11.77 22.86
CA LYS A 44 5.81 -12.61 23.82
C LYS A 44 5.29 -11.78 25.00
N SER A 45 6.10 -10.88 25.54
CA SER A 45 5.66 -9.99 26.63
C SER A 45 4.56 -9.01 26.19
N CYS A 46 4.63 -8.46 24.97
CA CYS A 46 3.58 -7.61 24.41
C CYS A 46 2.27 -8.38 24.20
N VAL A 47 2.33 -9.62 23.69
CA VAL A 47 1.15 -10.48 23.54
C VAL A 47 0.54 -10.77 24.90
N LYS A 48 1.35 -11.21 25.88
CA LYS A 48 0.90 -11.48 27.23
C LYS A 48 0.23 -10.26 27.88
N LEU A 49 0.83 -9.07 27.72
CA LEU A 49 0.28 -7.83 28.27
C LEU A 49 -1.13 -7.52 27.73
N LEU A 50 -1.37 -7.76 26.44
CA LEU A 50 -2.69 -7.56 25.83
C LEU A 50 -3.69 -8.64 26.25
N ASP A 51 -3.22 -9.88 26.46
CA ASP A 51 -4.06 -10.96 26.96
C ASP A 51 -4.46 -10.68 28.42
N ASP A 52 -3.53 -10.21 29.25
CA ASP A 52 -3.79 -9.80 30.64
C ASP A 52 -4.75 -8.60 30.70
N PHE A 53 -4.60 -7.63 29.78
CA PHE A 53 -5.57 -6.54 29.58
C PHE A 53 -6.98 -7.07 29.31
N SER A 54 -7.11 -8.00 28.37
CA SER A 54 -8.43 -8.53 27.98
C SER A 54 -9.12 -9.33 29.10
N LYS A 55 -8.35 -9.88 30.04
CA LYS A 55 -8.83 -10.58 31.24
C LYS A 55 -9.08 -9.65 32.44
N GLY A 56 -8.75 -8.37 32.32
CA GLY A 56 -8.87 -7.39 33.43
C GLY A 56 -7.78 -7.53 34.50
N HIS A 57 -6.69 -8.25 34.23
CA HIS A 57 -5.61 -8.51 35.17
C HIS A 57 -4.38 -7.62 34.89
N LEU A 58 -4.55 -6.31 34.96
CA LEU A 58 -3.45 -5.38 34.72
C LEU A 58 -2.71 -5.02 36.01
N PRO A 59 -1.37 -5.09 36.02
CA PRO A 59 -0.59 -4.45 37.06
C PRO A 59 -0.90 -2.95 37.13
N PRO A 60 -0.95 -2.33 38.33
CA PRO A 60 -1.23 -0.89 38.48
C PRO A 60 -0.22 0.03 37.78
N THR A 61 0.95 -0.51 37.44
CA THR A 61 2.06 0.22 36.80
C THR A 61 1.92 0.33 35.28
N VAL A 62 0.99 -0.40 34.65
CA VAL A 62 0.81 -0.41 33.20
C VAL A 62 0.06 0.84 32.76
N THR A 63 0.63 1.56 31.80
CA THR A 63 0.02 2.77 31.22
C THR A 63 -0.69 2.46 29.89
N ASN A 64 -1.56 3.38 29.46
CA ASN A 64 -2.16 3.31 28.11
C ASN A 64 -1.09 3.30 27.01
N LYS A 65 0.04 3.99 27.22
CA LYS A 65 1.17 3.99 26.28
C LYS A 65 1.73 2.59 26.07
N ASP A 66 1.95 1.85 27.15
CA ASP A 66 2.48 0.48 27.09
C ASP A 66 1.55 -0.45 26.31
N LEU A 67 0.23 -0.31 26.51
CA LEU A 67 -0.79 -1.08 25.81
C LEU A 67 -0.85 -0.73 24.31
N TRP A 68 -0.79 0.55 23.96
CA TRP A 68 -0.74 0.99 22.57
C TRP A 68 0.53 0.50 21.86
N GLU A 69 1.69 0.56 22.53
CA GLU A 69 2.95 0.04 21.98
C GLU A 69 2.92 -1.48 21.82
N ALA A 70 2.38 -2.21 22.80
CA ALA A 70 2.19 -3.65 22.70
C ALA A 70 1.26 -4.03 21.55
N GLN A 71 0.15 -3.31 21.36
CA GLN A 71 -0.76 -3.54 20.24
C GLN A 71 -0.07 -3.28 18.91
N LYS A 72 0.69 -2.19 18.78
CA LYS A 72 1.47 -1.88 17.58
C LYS A 72 2.45 -3.00 17.23
N ILE A 73 3.19 -3.51 18.21
CA ILE A 73 4.13 -4.63 18.01
C ILE A 73 3.40 -5.90 17.59
N LYS A 74 2.31 -6.26 18.28
CA LYS A 74 1.52 -7.45 17.95
C LYS A 74 0.97 -7.34 16.53
N GLN A 75 0.36 -6.21 16.16
CA GLN A 75 -0.22 -6.00 14.83
C GLN A 75 0.82 -5.93 13.70
N ALA A 76 2.03 -5.46 13.99
CA ALA A 76 3.09 -5.41 12.98
C ALA A 76 3.69 -6.79 12.66
N ILE A 77 3.62 -7.75 13.60
CA ILE A 77 4.35 -9.03 13.52
C ILE A 77 3.42 -10.23 13.37
N ILE A 78 2.25 -10.21 14.01
CA ILE A 78 1.29 -11.30 14.05
C ILE A 78 0.08 -10.95 13.20
N HIS A 79 -0.29 -11.87 12.30
CA HIS A 79 -1.49 -11.74 11.49
C HIS A 79 -2.73 -11.74 12.40
N PRO A 80 -3.65 -10.78 12.27
CA PRO A 80 -4.79 -10.65 13.17
C PRO A 80 -5.73 -11.87 13.13
N ASP A 81 -5.94 -12.42 11.94
CA ASP A 81 -6.89 -13.53 11.75
C ASP A 81 -6.30 -14.93 11.97
N THR A 82 -5.07 -15.20 11.51
CA THR A 82 -4.46 -16.53 11.65
C THR A 82 -3.67 -16.70 12.94
N GLY A 83 -3.28 -15.60 13.59
CA GLY A 83 -2.38 -15.62 14.74
C GLY A 83 -0.93 -16.01 14.39
N GLU A 84 -0.62 -16.20 13.12
CA GLU A 84 0.70 -16.60 12.67
C GLU A 84 1.64 -15.41 12.50
N LYS A 85 2.94 -15.67 12.66
CA LYS A 85 3.97 -14.66 12.46
C LYS A 85 4.17 -14.37 10.97
N ILE A 86 4.02 -13.10 10.59
CA ILE A 86 4.28 -12.66 9.22
C ILE A 86 5.79 -12.62 8.97
N PHE A 87 6.22 -13.20 7.84
CA PHE A 87 7.61 -13.18 7.42
C PHE A 87 8.10 -11.74 7.23
N MET A 88 9.27 -11.41 7.78
CA MET A 88 9.74 -10.03 7.99
C MET A 88 9.68 -9.14 6.72
N PRO A 89 10.15 -9.58 5.53
CA PRO A 89 10.08 -8.78 4.31
C PRO A 89 8.67 -8.46 3.82
N PHE A 90 7.66 -9.21 4.28
CA PHE A 90 6.28 -9.09 3.84
C PHE A 90 5.39 -8.41 4.88
N ARG A 91 5.93 -8.00 6.04
CA ARG A 91 5.22 -7.14 6.99
C ARG A 91 5.03 -5.76 6.39
N MET A 92 3.97 -5.06 6.78
CA MET A 92 3.81 -3.64 6.40
C MET A 92 4.99 -2.78 6.85
N SER A 93 5.59 -3.05 8.02
CA SER A 93 6.82 -2.40 8.47
C SER A 93 8.06 -2.75 7.65
N GLY A 94 8.05 -3.88 6.95
CA GLY A 94 9.09 -4.31 6.02
C GLY A 94 8.92 -3.75 4.62
N PHE A 95 7.75 -3.21 4.29
CA PHE A 95 7.44 -2.83 2.91
C PHE A 95 8.39 -1.76 2.37
N VAL A 96 8.68 -0.72 3.15
CA VAL A 96 9.63 0.33 2.75
C VAL A 96 11.08 -0.16 2.79
N PRO A 97 11.60 -0.77 3.87
CA PRO A 97 13.01 -1.21 3.91
C PRO A 97 13.37 -2.25 2.84
N PHE A 98 12.49 -3.25 2.60
CA PHE A 98 12.74 -4.31 1.63
C PHE A 98 12.32 -3.94 0.20
N GLY A 99 11.34 -3.03 0.05
CA GLY A 99 10.91 -2.52 -1.24
C GLY A 99 11.84 -1.45 -1.82
N SER A 100 12.51 -0.66 -0.98
CA SER A 100 13.38 0.43 -1.44
C SER A 100 14.50 -0.04 -2.39
N PRO A 101 15.25 -1.14 -2.11
CA PRO A 101 16.22 -1.69 -3.06
C PRO A 101 15.62 -2.05 -4.42
N ILE A 102 14.38 -2.56 -4.44
CA ILE A 102 13.67 -2.91 -5.67
C ILE A 102 13.32 -1.66 -6.48
N VAL A 103 12.80 -0.63 -5.81
CA VAL A 103 12.49 0.67 -6.43
C VAL A 103 13.75 1.36 -6.96
N VAL A 104 14.85 1.32 -6.18
CA VAL A 104 16.16 1.80 -6.64
C VAL A 104 16.57 1.08 -7.91
N GLY A 105 16.44 -0.26 -7.92
CA GLY A 105 16.69 -1.11 -9.07
C GLY A 105 15.89 -0.69 -10.30
N LEU A 106 14.56 -0.50 -10.14
CA LEU A 106 13.64 -0.03 -11.18
C LEU A 106 14.05 1.32 -11.79
N LEU A 107 14.63 2.21 -10.99
CA LEU A 107 14.98 3.57 -11.38
C LEU A 107 16.45 3.72 -11.84
N LEU A 108 17.22 2.63 -11.90
CA LEU A 108 18.60 2.67 -12.40
C LEU A 108 18.63 3.19 -13.85
N PRO A 109 19.63 4.02 -14.20
CA PRO A 109 19.80 4.46 -15.59
C PRO A 109 20.27 3.31 -16.48
N ASN A 110 20.00 3.43 -17.79
CA ASN A 110 20.50 2.53 -18.84
C ASN A 110 20.20 1.03 -18.59
N GLN A 111 19.00 0.71 -18.11
CA GLN A 111 18.60 -0.69 -17.91
C GLN A 111 18.59 -1.46 -19.23
N THR A 112 19.13 -2.68 -19.20
CA THR A 112 18.92 -3.66 -20.26
C THR A 112 17.49 -4.19 -20.20
N ILE A 113 17.03 -4.83 -21.29
CA ILE A 113 15.72 -5.50 -21.30
C ILE A 113 15.65 -6.55 -20.18
N ALA A 114 16.72 -7.34 -20.01
CA ALA A 114 16.80 -8.35 -18.95
C ALA A 114 16.69 -7.72 -17.55
N SER A 115 17.40 -6.62 -17.30
CA SER A 115 17.31 -5.90 -16.02
C SER A 115 15.92 -5.30 -15.79
N THR A 116 15.30 -4.76 -16.83
CA THR A 116 13.93 -4.22 -16.78
C THR A 116 12.93 -5.33 -16.39
N ILE A 117 13.02 -6.49 -17.02
CA ILE A 117 12.17 -7.66 -16.72
C ILE A 117 12.37 -8.10 -15.27
N PHE A 118 13.63 -8.26 -14.86
CA PHE A 118 13.97 -8.69 -13.51
C PHE A 118 13.39 -7.74 -12.44
N TRP A 119 13.60 -6.43 -12.58
CA TRP A 119 13.14 -5.45 -11.60
C TRP A 119 11.62 -5.31 -11.58
N GLN A 120 10.95 -5.42 -12.73
CA GLN A 120 9.48 -5.43 -12.77
C GLN A 120 8.91 -6.70 -12.13
N TRP A 121 9.48 -7.86 -12.45
CA TRP A 121 9.07 -9.12 -11.86
C TRP A 121 9.22 -9.11 -10.34
N ILE A 122 10.41 -8.80 -9.82
CA ILE A 122 10.65 -8.79 -8.37
C ILE A 122 9.78 -7.77 -7.64
N ASN A 123 9.49 -6.61 -8.25
CA ASN A 123 8.56 -5.62 -7.71
C ASN A 123 7.14 -6.17 -7.59
N GLN A 124 6.61 -6.80 -8.64
CA GLN A 124 5.27 -7.39 -8.58
C GLN A 124 5.23 -8.60 -7.63
N SER A 125 6.30 -9.39 -7.54
CA SER A 125 6.40 -10.49 -6.59
C SER A 125 6.40 -10.00 -5.14
N HIS A 126 7.18 -8.96 -4.82
CA HIS A 126 7.20 -8.37 -3.48
C HIS A 126 5.83 -7.81 -3.09
N ASN A 127 5.19 -7.04 -3.98
CA ASN A 127 3.84 -6.53 -3.78
C ASN A 127 2.81 -7.66 -3.58
N ALA A 128 2.89 -8.73 -4.38
CA ALA A 128 2.00 -9.89 -4.24
C ALA A 128 2.20 -10.61 -2.89
N CYS A 129 3.44 -10.80 -2.45
CA CYS A 129 3.74 -11.42 -1.15
C CYS A 129 3.28 -10.56 0.03
N VAL A 130 3.50 -9.24 -0.01
CA VAL A 130 3.01 -8.30 1.01
C VAL A 130 1.48 -8.32 1.05
N ASN A 131 0.82 -8.23 -0.11
CA ASN A 131 -0.65 -8.26 -0.18
C ASN A 131 -1.21 -9.59 0.32
N TYR A 132 -0.59 -10.72 -0.03
CA TYR A 132 -1.00 -12.04 0.45
C TYR A 132 -0.79 -12.15 1.97
N ALA A 133 0.35 -11.71 2.50
CA ALA A 133 0.69 -11.85 3.91
C ALA A 133 -0.10 -10.92 4.85
N ASN A 134 -0.68 -9.84 4.35
CA ASN A 134 -1.49 -8.88 5.12
C ASN A 134 -2.97 -8.88 4.69
N ARG A 135 -3.43 -9.92 3.99
CA ARG A 135 -4.82 -10.01 3.53
C ARG A 135 -5.76 -10.20 4.71
N ASN A 136 -7.04 -9.86 4.51
CA ASN A 136 -8.07 -10.35 5.41
C ASN A 136 -8.27 -11.86 5.19
N ALA A 137 -8.04 -12.67 6.22
CA ALA A 137 -8.20 -14.13 6.14
C ALA A 137 -9.60 -14.61 6.55
N THR A 138 -10.48 -13.73 7.06
CA THR A 138 -11.87 -14.09 7.39
C THR A 138 -12.75 -14.23 6.14
N SER A 139 -12.34 -13.64 5.01
CA SER A 139 -13.03 -13.74 3.72
C SER A 139 -12.10 -14.42 2.70
N PRO A 140 -12.11 -15.76 2.62
CA PRO A 140 -11.13 -16.51 1.85
C PRO A 140 -11.28 -16.23 0.35
N THR A 141 -10.31 -15.51 -0.22
CA THR A 141 -10.20 -15.35 -1.66
C THR A 141 -9.49 -16.58 -2.24
N PRO A 142 -10.04 -17.25 -3.27
CA PRO A 142 -9.42 -18.43 -3.86
C PRO A 142 -7.99 -18.15 -4.34
N MET A 143 -7.07 -19.09 -4.09
CA MET A 143 -5.67 -18.98 -4.53
C MET A 143 -5.55 -18.72 -6.04
N SER A 144 -6.44 -19.30 -6.84
CA SER A 144 -6.49 -19.07 -8.29
C SER A 144 -6.67 -17.60 -8.67
N ARG A 145 -7.40 -16.80 -7.87
CA ARG A 145 -7.58 -15.36 -8.09
C ARG A 145 -6.33 -14.57 -7.75
N PHE A 146 -5.62 -14.94 -6.70
CA PHE A 146 -4.32 -14.36 -6.37
C PHE A 146 -3.30 -14.64 -7.47
N LEU A 147 -3.22 -15.89 -7.93
CA LEU A 147 -2.33 -16.28 -9.02
C LEU A 147 -2.67 -15.54 -10.31
N LEU A 148 -3.96 -15.44 -10.67
CA LEU A 148 -4.41 -14.67 -11.84
C LEU A 148 -4.04 -13.19 -11.72
N GLY A 149 -4.28 -12.58 -10.56
CA GLY A 149 -3.93 -11.19 -10.31
C GLY A 149 -2.42 -10.96 -10.38
N TYR A 150 -1.62 -11.88 -9.85
CA TYR A 150 -0.16 -11.80 -9.88
C TYR A 150 0.41 -11.98 -11.29
N THR A 151 -0.01 -13.01 -12.02
CA THR A 151 0.45 -13.24 -13.39
C THR A 151 0.04 -12.08 -14.29
N GLY A 152 -1.19 -11.58 -14.17
CA GLY A 152 -1.64 -10.38 -14.88
C GLY A 152 -0.82 -9.14 -14.56
N ALA A 153 -0.47 -8.93 -13.28
CA ALA A 153 0.39 -7.81 -12.86
C ALA A 153 1.80 -7.90 -13.47
N VAL A 154 2.45 -9.07 -13.37
CA VAL A 154 3.80 -9.30 -13.91
C VAL A 154 3.81 -9.13 -15.42
N SER A 155 2.87 -9.77 -16.13
CA SER A 155 2.77 -9.66 -17.58
C SER A 155 2.52 -8.22 -18.02
N THR A 156 1.64 -7.49 -17.33
CA THR A 156 1.35 -6.08 -17.61
C THR A 156 2.57 -5.19 -17.37
N ALA A 157 3.21 -5.32 -16.21
CA ALA A 157 4.39 -4.53 -15.83
C ALA A 157 5.53 -4.72 -16.83
N VAL A 158 5.86 -5.98 -17.14
CA VAL A 158 6.94 -6.32 -18.06
C VAL A 158 6.62 -5.84 -19.48
N SER A 159 5.41 -6.08 -19.97
CA SER A 159 5.02 -5.69 -21.33
C SER A 159 5.09 -4.18 -21.54
N ILE A 160 4.59 -3.40 -20.58
CA ILE A 160 4.62 -1.93 -20.66
C ILE A 160 6.06 -1.42 -20.52
N ALA A 161 6.82 -1.92 -19.54
CA ALA A 161 8.18 -1.44 -19.32
C ALA A 161 9.10 -1.74 -20.52
N VAL A 162 9.06 -2.96 -21.05
CA VAL A 162 9.84 -3.37 -22.22
C VAL A 162 9.35 -2.65 -23.47
N GLY A 163 8.03 -2.58 -23.68
CA GLY A 163 7.43 -1.90 -24.82
C GLY A 163 7.80 -0.43 -24.89
N LEU A 164 7.66 0.31 -23.78
CA LEU A 164 8.05 1.72 -23.70
C LEU A 164 9.56 1.90 -23.91
N ASN A 165 10.40 1.07 -23.29
CA ASN A 165 11.85 1.15 -23.47
C ASN A 165 12.26 0.93 -24.94
N LEU A 166 11.67 -0.04 -25.63
CA LEU A 166 11.92 -0.29 -27.05
C LEU A 166 11.45 0.86 -27.94
N LEU A 167 10.27 1.43 -27.66
CA LEU A 167 9.76 2.59 -28.39
C LEU A 167 10.67 3.81 -28.24
N ILE A 168 11.15 4.10 -27.02
CA ILE A 168 12.06 5.21 -26.76
C ILE A 168 13.41 4.99 -27.46
N GLN A 169 13.95 3.76 -27.43
CA GLN A 169 15.19 3.43 -28.12
C GLN A 169 15.07 3.63 -29.64
N LYS A 170 13.97 3.18 -30.25
CA LYS A 170 13.68 3.32 -31.69
C LYS A 170 13.29 4.74 -32.12
N ALA A 171 12.97 5.63 -31.18
CA ALA A 171 12.59 7.00 -31.52
C ALA A 171 13.79 7.81 -32.04
N ASN A 172 13.86 8.04 -33.35
CA ASN A 172 14.96 8.77 -33.99
C ASN A 172 14.90 10.29 -33.76
N LYS A 173 13.78 10.81 -33.25
CA LYS A 173 13.57 12.25 -33.02
C LYS A 173 14.18 12.76 -31.71
N PHE A 174 14.59 11.88 -30.80
CA PHE A 174 15.08 12.28 -29.47
C PHE A 174 16.61 12.20 -29.40
N SER A 175 17.21 13.22 -28.78
CA SER A 175 18.63 13.17 -28.41
C SER A 175 18.91 12.04 -27.42
N PRO A 176 20.15 11.50 -27.34
CA PRO A 176 20.50 10.49 -26.36
C PRO A 176 20.20 10.90 -24.91
N ALA A 177 20.45 12.17 -24.56
CA ALA A 177 20.14 12.71 -23.24
C ALA A 177 18.64 12.74 -22.94
N THR A 178 17.82 13.12 -23.94
CA THR A 178 16.35 13.10 -23.82
C THR A 178 15.83 11.68 -23.64
N LYS A 179 16.38 10.70 -24.37
CA LYS A 179 16.00 9.28 -24.22
C LYS A 179 16.24 8.78 -22.80
N VAL A 180 17.44 9.02 -22.26
CA VAL A 180 17.79 8.64 -20.88
C VAL A 180 16.84 9.31 -19.87
N LEU A 181 16.51 10.60 -20.06
CA LEU A 181 15.58 11.31 -19.18
C LEU A 181 14.17 10.69 -19.21
N ILE A 182 13.63 10.38 -20.39
CA ILE A 182 12.30 9.76 -20.51
C ILE A 182 12.31 8.35 -19.92
N GLN A 183 13.38 7.58 -20.12
CA GLN A 183 13.51 6.22 -19.58
C GLN A 183 13.43 6.18 -18.05
N LYS A 184 13.92 7.21 -17.35
CA LYS A 184 13.81 7.32 -15.88
C LYS A 184 12.34 7.27 -15.39
N PHE A 185 11.37 7.61 -16.24
CA PHE A 185 9.95 7.62 -15.89
C PHE A 185 9.17 6.38 -16.35
N VAL A 186 9.77 5.48 -17.15
CA VAL A 186 9.13 4.24 -17.65
C VAL A 186 8.60 3.33 -16.54
N PRO A 187 9.26 3.21 -15.36
CA PRO A 187 8.73 2.36 -14.29
C PRO A 187 7.35 2.78 -13.79
N PHE A 188 7.01 4.07 -13.81
CA PHE A 188 5.72 4.57 -13.32
C PHE A 188 4.51 3.99 -14.07
N PRO A 189 4.34 4.19 -15.39
CA PRO A 189 3.20 3.64 -16.12
C PRO A 189 3.15 2.11 -16.05
N ALA A 190 4.30 1.43 -16.04
CA ALA A 190 4.37 -0.02 -15.90
C ALA A 190 3.79 -0.50 -14.55
N VAL A 191 4.22 0.09 -13.43
CA VAL A 191 3.75 -0.28 -12.09
C VAL A 191 2.29 0.16 -11.87
N ALA A 192 1.91 1.34 -12.35
CA ALA A 192 0.54 1.86 -12.23
C ALA A 192 -0.49 0.98 -12.97
N CYS A 193 -0.18 0.60 -14.21
CA CYS A 193 -1.04 -0.29 -14.99
C CYS A 193 -1.07 -1.71 -14.41
N ALA A 194 0.06 -2.23 -13.94
CA ALA A 194 0.13 -3.54 -13.30
C ALA A 194 -0.71 -3.60 -12.01
N SER A 195 -0.62 -2.58 -11.16
CA SER A 195 -1.40 -2.48 -9.92
C SER A 195 -2.91 -2.41 -10.21
N THR A 196 -3.29 -1.69 -11.26
CA THR A 196 -4.68 -1.62 -11.75
C THR A 196 -5.16 -2.96 -12.30
N CYS A 197 -4.34 -3.62 -13.14
CA CYS A 197 -4.65 -4.93 -13.70
C CYS A 197 -4.82 -6.00 -12.60
N ASN A 198 -3.91 -6.01 -11.62
CA ASN A 198 -4.00 -6.87 -10.44
C ASN A 198 -5.34 -6.71 -9.73
N LEU A 199 -5.73 -5.47 -9.41
CA LEU A 199 -6.99 -5.15 -8.75
C LEU A 199 -8.18 -5.71 -9.52
N LEU A 200 -8.25 -5.41 -10.82
CA LEU A 200 -9.39 -5.81 -11.66
C LEU A 200 -9.49 -7.33 -11.77
N LEU A 201 -8.37 -8.04 -11.96
CA LEU A 201 -8.38 -9.50 -12.06
C LEU A 201 -8.75 -10.19 -10.73
N MET A 202 -8.31 -9.61 -9.61
CA MET A 202 -8.61 -10.11 -8.28
C MET A 202 -10.07 -9.90 -7.89
N ARG A 203 -10.64 -8.75 -8.22
CA ARG A 203 -11.95 -8.32 -7.72
C ARG A 203 -13.06 -8.31 -8.77
N ASN A 204 -12.82 -8.83 -9.98
CA ASN A 204 -13.85 -8.81 -11.04
C ASN A 204 -15.16 -9.51 -10.63
N SER A 205 -15.14 -10.45 -9.68
CA SER A 205 -16.35 -11.12 -9.19
C SER A 205 -17.31 -10.15 -8.52
N GLU A 206 -16.79 -9.08 -7.89
CA GLU A 206 -17.60 -8.04 -7.25
C GLU A 206 -18.51 -7.33 -8.25
N LEU A 207 -18.12 -7.23 -9.53
CA LEU A 207 -18.98 -6.66 -10.58
C LEU A 207 -20.23 -7.49 -10.83
N SER A 208 -20.15 -8.80 -10.59
CA SER A 208 -21.27 -9.73 -10.78
C SER A 208 -22.06 -9.95 -9.48
N THR A 209 -21.39 -10.03 -8.34
CA THR A 209 -22.01 -10.33 -7.03
C THR A 209 -22.46 -9.09 -6.26
N GLY A 210 -21.89 -7.93 -6.57
CA GLY A 210 -22.04 -6.71 -5.77
C GLY A 210 -21.17 -6.71 -4.50
N ILE A 211 -21.10 -5.53 -3.87
CA ILE A 211 -20.47 -5.31 -2.56
C ILE A 211 -21.51 -4.84 -1.55
N GLU A 212 -21.24 -5.05 -0.27
CA GLU A 212 -22.13 -4.63 0.82
C GLU A 212 -22.22 -3.10 0.91
N VAL A 213 -23.45 -2.62 1.09
CA VAL A 213 -23.77 -1.23 1.38
C VAL A 213 -24.42 -1.14 2.75
N GLU A 214 -23.95 -0.21 3.57
CA GLU A 214 -24.32 -0.03 4.97
C GLU A 214 -25.01 1.33 5.17
N ASP A 215 -25.92 1.41 6.15
CA ASP A 215 -26.48 2.67 6.62
C ASP A 215 -25.49 3.44 7.52
N HIS A 216 -25.89 4.60 8.03
CA HIS A 216 -25.08 5.42 8.93
C HIS A 216 -24.83 4.76 10.31
N ASN A 217 -25.61 3.75 10.65
CA ASN A 217 -25.50 3.01 11.90
C ASN A 217 -24.63 1.75 11.76
N GLY A 218 -24.12 1.45 10.55
CA GLY A 218 -23.32 0.27 10.24
C GLY A 218 -24.15 -0.99 9.99
N ASN A 219 -25.44 -0.87 9.74
CA ASN A 219 -26.28 -2.01 9.37
C ASN A 219 -26.17 -2.26 7.87
N VAL A 220 -25.87 -3.50 7.48
CA VAL A 220 -25.83 -3.92 6.07
C VAL A 220 -27.25 -3.93 5.49
N ILE A 221 -27.51 -3.07 4.51
CA ILE A 221 -28.81 -2.95 3.83
C ILE A 221 -28.91 -3.97 2.69
N GLY A 222 -27.82 -4.25 2.00
CA GLY A 222 -27.80 -5.21 0.90
C GLY A 222 -26.49 -5.22 0.12
N LYS A 223 -26.47 -5.90 -1.04
CA LYS A 223 -25.32 -5.94 -1.95
C LYS A 223 -25.63 -5.22 -3.25
N SER A 224 -24.81 -4.23 -3.60
CA SER A 224 -24.97 -3.41 -4.80
C SER A 224 -23.85 -3.65 -5.82
N LYS A 225 -24.24 -3.89 -7.08
CA LYS A 225 -23.32 -3.94 -8.23
C LYS A 225 -22.94 -2.55 -8.69
N VAL A 226 -23.83 -1.57 -8.55
CA VAL A 226 -23.50 -0.16 -8.82
C VAL A 226 -22.41 0.33 -7.88
N ALA A 227 -22.55 0.07 -6.57
CA ALA A 227 -21.52 0.39 -5.60
C ALA A 227 -20.21 -0.35 -5.89
N ALA A 228 -20.27 -1.63 -6.30
CA ALA A 228 -19.10 -2.41 -6.67
C ALA A 228 -18.33 -1.82 -7.85
N LYS A 229 -19.03 -1.41 -8.92
CA LYS A 229 -18.43 -0.76 -10.08
C LYS A 229 -17.76 0.56 -9.70
N LYS A 230 -18.43 1.37 -8.87
CA LYS A 230 -17.89 2.64 -8.38
C LYS A 230 -16.66 2.41 -7.50
N ALA A 231 -16.73 1.48 -6.56
CA ALA A 231 -15.63 1.08 -5.69
C ALA A 231 -14.40 0.63 -6.49
N LEU A 232 -14.59 -0.22 -7.50
CA LEU A 232 -13.49 -0.70 -8.33
C LEU A 232 -12.85 0.42 -9.15
N MET A 233 -13.65 1.33 -9.70
CA MET A 233 -13.13 2.47 -10.46
C MET A 233 -12.36 3.45 -9.56
N GLU A 234 -12.89 3.80 -8.40
CA GLU A 234 -12.21 4.66 -7.42
C GLU A 234 -10.91 4.02 -6.92
N THR A 235 -10.91 2.71 -6.68
CA THR A 235 -9.73 1.97 -6.23
C THR A 235 -8.70 1.85 -7.37
N ALA A 236 -9.14 1.65 -8.62
CA ALA A 236 -8.26 1.62 -9.78
C ALA A 236 -7.54 2.96 -9.97
N ILE A 237 -8.26 4.08 -9.88
CA ILE A 237 -7.68 5.43 -9.92
C ILE A 237 -6.65 5.60 -8.79
N THR A 238 -7.03 5.21 -7.56
CA THR A 238 -6.14 5.27 -6.39
C THR A 238 -4.83 4.50 -6.65
N ARG A 239 -4.93 3.25 -7.11
CA ARG A 239 -3.78 2.37 -7.39
C ARG A 239 -2.91 2.83 -8.56
N MET A 240 -3.47 3.60 -9.49
CA MET A 240 -2.72 4.22 -10.57
C MET A 240 -1.83 5.36 -10.07
N PHE A 241 -2.31 6.17 -9.12
CA PHE A 241 -1.58 7.34 -8.62
C PHE A 241 -0.69 7.05 -7.42
N LEU A 242 -0.98 6.02 -6.63
CA LEU A 242 -0.21 5.66 -5.43
C LEU A 242 1.30 5.49 -5.70
N PRO A 243 1.74 4.85 -6.81
CA PRO A 243 3.17 4.73 -7.12
C PRO A 243 3.83 6.03 -7.61
N ALA A 244 3.07 7.06 -7.99
CA ALA A 244 3.59 8.24 -8.67
C ALA A 244 4.63 9.00 -7.82
N PRO A 245 4.40 9.32 -6.53
CA PRO A 245 5.40 10.01 -5.74
C PRO A 245 6.70 9.20 -5.58
N ILE A 246 6.60 7.87 -5.55
CA ILE A 246 7.71 6.95 -5.33
C ILE A 246 8.56 6.81 -6.60
N LEU A 247 7.93 6.86 -7.79
CA LEU A 247 8.60 6.60 -9.06
C LEU A 247 8.87 7.87 -9.90
N VAL A 248 8.27 9.00 -9.57
CA VAL A 248 8.41 10.26 -10.32
C VAL A 248 9.29 11.27 -9.58
N ILE A 249 9.12 11.41 -8.25
CA ILE A 249 9.86 12.40 -7.47
C ILE A 249 11.37 12.10 -7.41
N PRO A 250 11.83 10.85 -7.14
CA PRO A 250 13.26 10.58 -7.07
C PRO A 250 13.99 10.89 -8.40
N PRO A 251 13.49 10.49 -9.58
CA PRO A 251 14.10 10.92 -10.86
C PRO A 251 14.22 12.44 -11.04
N ILE A 252 13.21 13.21 -10.60
CA ILE A 252 13.23 14.67 -10.67
C ILE A 252 14.33 15.23 -9.77
N ILE A 253 14.35 14.83 -8.50
CA ILE A 253 15.37 15.26 -7.52
C ILE A 253 16.76 14.91 -8.04
N MET A 254 16.95 13.68 -8.51
CA MET A 254 18.24 13.20 -8.98
C MET A 254 18.70 13.93 -10.24
N SER A 255 17.79 14.24 -11.17
CA SER A 255 18.12 15.02 -12.37
C SER A 255 18.50 16.49 -12.05
N LEU A 256 18.06 17.02 -10.91
CA LEU A 256 18.51 18.33 -10.41
C LEU A 256 19.88 18.22 -9.72
N LEU A 257 20.07 17.20 -8.87
CA LEU A 257 21.32 16.97 -8.15
C LEU A 257 22.49 16.64 -9.10
N GLU A 258 22.26 15.85 -10.15
CA GLU A 258 23.24 15.48 -11.18
C GLU A 258 23.86 16.71 -11.89
N LYS A 259 23.18 17.87 -11.90
CA LYS A 259 23.69 19.11 -12.51
C LYS A 259 24.71 19.83 -11.63
N THR A 260 24.76 19.53 -10.33
CA THR A 260 25.62 20.21 -9.36
C THR A 260 27.09 19.84 -9.52
N ALA A 261 28.01 20.75 -9.15
CA ALA A 261 29.45 20.48 -9.19
C ALA A 261 29.87 19.32 -8.27
N PHE A 262 29.16 19.13 -7.14
CA PHE A 262 29.42 18.05 -6.19
C PHE A 262 29.22 16.66 -6.82
N PHE A 263 28.09 16.45 -7.51
CA PHE A 263 27.77 15.18 -8.17
C PHE A 263 28.67 14.88 -9.36
N LYS A 264 29.18 15.91 -10.04
CA LYS A 264 30.20 15.77 -11.09
C LYS A 264 31.56 15.37 -10.52
N ARG A 265 31.93 15.89 -9.35
CA ARG A 265 33.21 15.63 -8.68
C ARG A 265 33.26 14.25 -8.00
N TYR A 266 32.14 13.76 -7.48
CA TYR A 266 32.07 12.50 -6.73
C TYR A 266 31.05 11.50 -7.30
N PRO A 267 31.33 10.83 -8.43
CA PRO A 267 30.40 9.88 -9.07
C PRO A 267 29.94 8.73 -8.17
N ARG A 268 30.76 8.31 -7.21
CA ARG A 268 30.44 7.20 -6.28
C ARG A 268 29.29 7.52 -5.32
N VAL A 269 28.96 8.80 -5.10
CA VAL A 269 27.85 9.19 -4.20
C VAL A 269 26.48 9.09 -4.86
N HIS A 270 26.42 8.88 -6.18
CA HIS A 270 25.15 8.82 -6.92
C HIS A 270 24.23 7.74 -6.38
N LEU A 271 24.71 6.50 -6.27
CA LEU A 271 23.88 5.38 -5.83
C LEU A 271 23.43 5.51 -4.35
N PRO A 272 24.31 5.85 -3.38
CA PRO A 272 23.88 6.09 -2.00
C PRO A 272 22.85 7.22 -1.85
N VAL A 273 23.03 8.34 -2.56
CA VAL A 273 22.06 9.44 -2.50
C VAL A 273 20.76 9.05 -3.18
N HIS A 274 20.82 8.41 -4.34
CA HIS A 274 19.65 7.89 -5.04
C HIS A 274 18.84 6.93 -4.15
N ALA A 275 19.52 5.97 -3.50
CA ALA A 275 18.89 5.05 -2.57
C ALA A 275 18.25 5.76 -1.36
N SER A 276 18.92 6.78 -0.83
CA SER A 276 18.41 7.58 0.29
C SER A 276 17.15 8.36 -0.13
N VAL A 277 17.19 9.04 -1.27
CA VAL A 277 16.05 9.80 -1.81
C VAL A 277 14.86 8.87 -2.07
N VAL A 278 15.08 7.72 -2.72
CA VAL A 278 14.04 6.73 -2.95
C VAL A 278 13.43 6.24 -1.63
N THR A 279 14.27 5.89 -0.65
CA THR A 279 13.80 5.38 0.65
C THR A 279 12.98 6.43 1.41
N ILE A 280 13.42 7.70 1.40
CA ILE A 280 12.70 8.81 2.03
C ILE A 280 11.36 9.06 1.31
N CYS A 281 11.37 9.14 -0.03
CA CYS A 281 10.15 9.32 -0.82
C CYS A 281 9.18 8.17 -0.59
N PHE A 282 9.65 6.93 -0.53
CA PHE A 282 8.80 5.76 -0.27
C PHE A 282 8.21 5.81 1.15
N GLY A 283 9.05 6.04 2.16
CA GLY A 283 8.62 6.12 3.57
C GLY A 283 7.62 7.24 3.86
N LEU A 284 7.72 8.38 3.17
CA LEU A 284 6.82 9.52 3.38
C LEU A 284 5.58 9.46 2.48
N ALA A 285 5.74 9.09 1.21
CA ALA A 285 4.63 9.11 0.27
C ALA A 285 3.62 8.02 0.52
N LEU A 286 4.05 6.84 1.00
CA LEU A 286 3.14 5.73 1.22
C LEU A 286 2.07 6.05 2.29
N PRO A 287 2.41 6.52 3.52
CA PRO A 287 1.40 6.94 4.50
C PRO A 287 0.51 8.08 4.00
N VAL A 288 1.09 9.05 3.30
CA VAL A 288 0.34 10.19 2.74
C VAL A 288 -0.66 9.71 1.69
N ALA A 289 -0.24 8.88 0.74
CA ALA A 289 -1.11 8.38 -0.31
C ALA A 289 -2.29 7.60 0.27
N ILE A 290 -2.02 6.68 1.21
CA ILE A 290 -3.10 5.89 1.82
C ILE A 290 -4.02 6.77 2.68
N ALA A 291 -3.49 7.80 3.36
CA ALA A 291 -4.31 8.73 4.13
C ALA A 291 -5.23 9.62 3.25
N ILE A 292 -4.81 9.94 2.02
CA ILE A 292 -5.62 10.72 1.06
C ILE A 292 -6.82 9.90 0.55
N PHE A 293 -6.65 8.59 0.36
CA PHE A 293 -7.69 7.72 -0.20
C PHE A 293 -8.33 6.85 0.90
N PRO A 294 -9.40 7.35 1.59
CA PRO A 294 -10.03 6.63 2.68
C PRO A 294 -10.64 5.31 2.20
N GLN A 295 -10.66 4.27 3.02
CA GLN A 295 -11.18 2.94 2.64
C GLN A 295 -12.70 2.91 2.40
N TYR A 296 -13.46 3.82 3.02
CA TYR A 296 -14.92 3.90 2.89
C TYR A 296 -15.33 5.10 2.05
N SER A 297 -16.39 4.93 1.25
CA SER A 297 -16.95 5.98 0.41
C SER A 297 -18.48 5.97 0.49
N LYS A 298 -19.11 7.05 0.00
CA LYS A 298 -20.55 7.23 0.02
C LYS A 298 -21.15 7.09 -1.38
N VAL A 299 -22.36 6.56 -1.44
CA VAL A 299 -23.16 6.45 -2.65
C VAL A 299 -24.57 6.93 -2.38
N ASP A 300 -25.16 7.65 -3.34
CA ASP A 300 -26.55 8.07 -3.27
C ASP A 300 -27.45 6.87 -3.46
N THR A 301 -28.39 6.66 -2.54
CA THR A 301 -29.36 5.56 -2.58
C THR A 301 -30.15 5.57 -3.88
N ALA A 302 -30.46 6.74 -4.44
CA ALA A 302 -31.18 6.87 -5.71
C ALA A 302 -30.42 6.28 -6.92
N SER A 303 -29.09 6.15 -6.81
CA SER A 303 -28.24 5.55 -7.85
C SER A 303 -28.13 4.03 -7.75
N LEU A 304 -28.64 3.42 -6.67
CA LEU A 304 -28.55 1.98 -6.40
C LEU A 304 -29.72 1.20 -6.99
N GLU A 305 -29.65 -0.13 -6.90
CA GLU A 305 -30.69 -1.04 -7.36
C GLU A 305 -32.03 -0.79 -6.64
N PRO A 306 -33.20 -0.89 -7.33
CA PRO A 306 -34.52 -0.64 -6.72
C PRO A 306 -34.83 -1.52 -5.50
N GLU A 307 -34.24 -2.70 -5.43
CA GLU A 307 -34.36 -3.61 -4.29
C GLU A 307 -33.74 -3.01 -3.02
N ILE A 308 -32.60 -2.32 -3.15
CA ILE A 308 -31.93 -1.64 -2.04
C ILE A 308 -32.67 -0.36 -1.68
N GLN A 309 -33.16 0.39 -2.68
CA GLN A 309 -33.93 1.61 -2.46
C GLN A 309 -35.19 1.37 -1.61
N LYS A 310 -35.81 0.19 -1.73
CA LYS A 310 -37.00 -0.17 -0.93
C LYS A 310 -36.68 -0.55 0.51
N LEU A 311 -35.44 -0.91 0.81
CA LEU A 311 -35.01 -1.42 2.12
C LEU A 311 -34.56 -0.31 3.07
N THR A 312 -34.40 0.92 2.60
CA THR A 312 -33.95 2.04 3.42
C THR A 312 -34.63 3.35 3.03
N LYS A 313 -34.71 4.27 3.99
CA LYS A 313 -35.11 5.67 3.77
C LYS A 313 -33.93 6.62 3.72
N ASP A 314 -32.72 6.12 3.98
CA ASP A 314 -31.50 6.91 3.94
C ASP A 314 -31.21 7.38 2.52
N THR A 315 -30.82 8.65 2.38
CA THR A 315 -30.46 9.25 1.08
C THR A 315 -29.05 8.85 0.63
N THR A 316 -28.20 8.41 1.54
CA THR A 316 -26.85 7.94 1.22
C THR A 316 -26.49 6.69 2.00
N LEU A 317 -25.84 5.74 1.33
CA LEU A 317 -25.25 4.55 1.94
C LEU A 317 -23.72 4.58 1.86
N ILE A 318 -23.08 3.81 2.74
CA ILE A 318 -21.63 3.70 2.87
C ILE A 318 -21.20 2.35 2.30
N TYR A 319 -20.08 2.31 1.58
CA TYR A 319 -19.49 1.06 1.11
C TYR A 319 -17.97 1.05 1.35
N ASN A 320 -17.44 -0.14 1.58
CA ASN A 320 -16.00 -0.36 1.67
C ASN A 320 -15.43 -0.53 0.25
N LYS A 321 -14.65 0.44 -0.22
CA LYS A 321 -14.00 0.32 -1.53
C LYS A 321 -12.71 -0.49 -1.48
N GLY A 322 -12.16 -0.75 -0.30
CA GLY A 322 -10.84 -1.37 -0.13
C GLY A 322 -9.69 -0.39 -0.30
N LEU A 323 -8.46 -0.92 -0.23
CA LEU A 323 -7.20 -0.22 -0.44
C LEU A 323 -6.42 -0.85 -1.61
#